data_AF-A0A0G3VGY3-F1
#
_entry.id   AF-A0A0G3VGY3-F1
#
_cell.length_a   1.000
_cell.length_b   1.000
_cell.length_c   1.000
_cell.angle_alpha   90.00
_cell.angle_beta   90.00
_cell.angle_gamma   90.00
#
_symmetry.space_group_name_H-M   'P 1'
#
loop_
_entity.id
_entity.type
_entity.pdbx_description
1 polymer ?
#
loop_
_entity_poly.entity_id
_entity_poly.type
_entity_poly.pdbx_seq_one_letter_code
_entity_poly.pdbx_strand_id
1 'polypeptide(L)'
;KEYDVDIDYHIHDIGTVGVYSINRLAQKTIENGYKGRVTTSHAWCFADAPSEWLDEAIPLYKDSGMKFVTCFSSTPPTMPVIKLLEAGVNLGCASDNIRDFWVP
;
A
#
# COMPACT_ATOMS: atom_id res chain seq x y z
N LYS A 1 -1.69 -16.63 -10.17
CA LYS A 1 -2.68 -17.73 -10.38
C LYS A 1 -2.01 -18.97 -10.93
N GLU A 2 -1.27 -18.90 -12.04
CA GLU A 2 -0.57 -20.06 -12.63
C GLU A 2 0.24 -20.90 -11.62
N TYR A 3 0.94 -20.22 -10.69
CA TYR A 3 1.80 -20.85 -9.68
C TYR A 3 1.25 -20.77 -8.24
N ASP A 4 -0.01 -20.37 -8.07
CA ASP A 4 -0.66 -20.22 -6.75
C ASP A 4 0.14 -19.39 -5.70
N VAL A 5 0.88 -18.38 -6.16
CA VAL A 5 1.62 -17.46 -5.28
C VAL A 5 0.80 -16.22 -4.90
N ASP A 6 1.18 -15.62 -3.77
CA ASP A 6 0.77 -14.28 -3.32
C ASP A 6 1.52 -13.18 -4.10
N ILE A 7 1.12 -11.93 -3.91
CA ILE A 7 1.65 -10.77 -4.64
C ILE A 7 2.16 -9.71 -3.64
N ASP A 8 3.33 -9.14 -3.90
CA ASP A 8 3.81 -7.90 -3.30
C ASP A 8 4.18 -6.93 -4.43
N TYR A 9 3.58 -5.75 -4.45
CA TYR A 9 3.77 -4.76 -5.52
C TYR A 9 4.46 -3.51 -4.98
N HIS A 10 5.53 -3.08 -5.66
CA HIS A 10 6.14 -1.78 -5.41
C HIS A 10 5.33 -0.69 -6.11
N ILE A 11 4.78 0.25 -5.33
CA ILE A 11 4.08 1.42 -5.85
C ILE A 11 4.66 2.66 -5.16
N HIS A 12 5.60 3.30 -5.84
CA HIS A 12 6.26 4.54 -5.42
C HIS A 12 5.56 5.80 -5.90
N ASP A 13 4.74 5.69 -6.95
CA ASP A 13 4.03 6.81 -7.54
C ASP A 13 3.27 7.61 -6.46
N ILE A 14 3.52 8.92 -6.42
CA ILE A 14 2.96 9.83 -5.41
C ILE A 14 1.57 10.35 -5.83
N GLY A 15 0.89 11.04 -4.93
CA GLY A 15 -0.37 11.73 -5.19
C GLY A 15 -1.49 10.83 -5.70
N THR A 16 -2.41 11.44 -6.45
CA THR A 16 -3.64 10.75 -6.89
C THR A 16 -3.40 9.60 -7.85
N VAL A 17 -2.32 9.62 -8.63
CA VAL A 17 -1.99 8.50 -9.54
C VAL A 17 -1.56 7.26 -8.76
N GLY A 18 -0.83 7.41 -7.65
CA GLY A 18 -0.52 6.29 -6.76
C GLY A 18 -1.77 5.71 -6.11
N VAL A 19 -2.65 6.56 -5.58
CA VAL A 19 -3.92 6.10 -5.00
C VAL A 19 -4.80 5.39 -6.04
N TYR A 20 -4.89 5.94 -7.26
CA TYR A 20 -5.59 5.28 -8.37
C TYR A 20 -5.02 3.88 -8.65
N SER A 21 -3.70 3.75 -8.75
CA SER A 21 -3.03 2.47 -9.01
C SER A 21 -3.31 1.44 -7.91
N ILE A 22 -3.24 1.85 -6.64
CA ILE A 22 -3.57 0.98 -5.51
C ILE A 22 -5.05 0.58 -5.52
N ASN A 23 -5.97 1.52 -5.81
CA ASN A 23 -7.39 1.21 -5.94
C ASN A 23 -7.66 0.19 -7.05
N ARG A 24 -6.98 0.32 -8.20
CA ARG A 24 -7.08 -0.68 -9.28
C ARG A 24 -6.53 -2.03 -8.86
N LEU A 25 -5.41 -2.07 -8.13
CA LEU A 25 -4.84 -3.31 -7.59
C LEU A 25 -5.78 -3.98 -6.58
N ALA A 26 -6.35 -3.20 -5.64
CA ALA A 26 -7.32 -3.69 -4.66
C ALA A 26 -8.60 -4.22 -5.31
N GLN A 27 -9.14 -3.51 -6.30
CA GLN A 27 -10.31 -3.98 -7.05
C GLN A 27 -10.02 -5.29 -7.79
N LYS A 28 -8.86 -5.39 -8.45
CA LYS A 28 -8.43 -6.63 -9.14
C LYS A 28 -8.18 -7.78 -8.17
N THR A 29 -7.73 -7.48 -6.96
CA THR A 29 -7.57 -8.46 -5.88
C THR A 29 -8.91 -9.14 -5.57
N ILE A 30 -9.99 -8.36 -5.50
CA ILE A 30 -11.35 -8.89 -5.32
C ILE A 30 -11.80 -9.69 -6.54
N GLU A 31 -11.71 -9.11 -7.75
CA GLU A 31 -12.11 -9.73 -9.01
C GLU A 31 -11.45 -11.11 -9.23
N ASN A 32 -10.23 -11.30 -8.73
CA ASN A 32 -9.46 -12.53 -8.91
C ASN A 32 -9.63 -13.56 -7.78
N GLY A 33 -10.41 -13.26 -6.74
CA GLY A 33 -10.53 -14.12 -5.56
C GLY A 33 -9.24 -14.17 -4.73
N TYR A 34 -8.48 -13.07 -4.72
CA TYR A 34 -7.15 -12.96 -4.10
C TYR A 34 -7.17 -12.18 -2.78
N LYS A 35 -8.35 -12.05 -2.15
CA LYS A 35 -8.50 -11.30 -0.90
C LYS A 35 -7.47 -11.76 0.14
N GLY A 36 -6.74 -10.83 0.74
CA GLY A 36 -5.67 -11.13 1.73
C GLY A 36 -4.33 -11.61 1.15
N ARG A 37 -4.24 -11.84 -0.17
CA ARG A 37 -3.05 -12.39 -0.85
C ARG A 37 -2.20 -11.34 -1.58
N VAL A 38 -2.46 -10.06 -1.33
CA VAL A 38 -1.79 -8.94 -1.99
C VAL A 38 -1.26 -7.94 -0.96
N THR A 39 0.00 -7.55 -1.13
CA THR A 39 0.68 -6.49 -0.38
C THR A 39 1.04 -5.34 -1.33
N THR A 40 0.88 -4.10 -0.89
CA THR A 40 1.48 -2.93 -1.54
C THR A 40 2.62 -2.39 -0.68
N SER A 41 3.83 -2.40 -1.22
CA SER A 41 5.01 -1.81 -0.60
C SER A 41 5.11 -0.30 -0.92
N HIS A 42 5.55 0.47 0.06
CA HIS A 42 5.71 1.94 0.09
C HIS A 42 4.40 2.72 0.23
N ALA A 43 3.56 2.74 -0.81
CA ALA A 43 2.33 3.53 -0.88
C ALA A 43 2.51 5.01 -0.48
N TRP A 44 3.60 5.65 -0.94
CA TRP A 44 3.94 7.03 -0.59
C TRP A 44 2.84 8.03 -0.94
N CYS A 45 2.01 7.73 -1.94
CA CYS A 45 0.84 8.53 -2.32
C CYS A 45 -0.12 8.85 -1.19
N PHE A 46 -0.17 8.05 -0.11
CA PHE A 46 -1.04 8.36 1.03
C PHE A 46 -0.59 9.59 1.81
N ALA A 47 0.66 10.03 1.63
CA ALA A 47 1.22 11.18 2.32
C ALA A 47 0.92 12.52 1.64
N ASP A 48 0.65 12.54 0.33
CA ASP A 48 0.52 13.77 -0.47
C ASP A 48 -0.74 13.81 -1.37
N ALA A 49 -1.47 12.70 -1.54
CA ALA A 49 -2.82 12.76 -2.10
C ALA A 49 -3.79 13.47 -1.13
N PRO A 50 -4.84 14.14 -1.63
CA PRO A 50 -5.88 14.70 -0.76
C PRO A 50 -6.47 13.61 0.15
N SER A 51 -6.64 13.91 1.44
CA SER A 51 -7.00 12.91 2.45
C SER A 51 -8.33 12.20 2.16
N GLU A 52 -9.24 12.88 1.46
CA GLU A 52 -10.55 12.38 1.07
C GLU A 52 -10.43 11.15 0.17
N TRP A 53 -9.37 11.05 -0.64
CA TRP A 53 -9.11 9.89 -1.48
C TRP A 53 -8.76 8.66 -0.65
N LEU A 54 -7.98 8.84 0.42
CA LEU A 54 -7.69 7.75 1.34
C LEU A 54 -8.94 7.34 2.13
N ASP A 55 -9.74 8.30 2.57
CA ASP A 55 -11.00 8.04 3.28
C ASP A 55 -11.98 7.23 2.44
N GLU A 56 -12.14 7.58 1.16
CA GLU A 56 -12.96 6.83 0.21
C GLU A 56 -12.42 5.42 -0.06
N ALA A 57 -11.09 5.25 -0.06
CA ALA A 57 -10.44 3.99 -0.43
C ALA A 57 -10.30 2.97 0.71
N ILE A 58 -10.28 3.41 1.98
CA ILE A 58 -10.13 2.50 3.14
C ILE A 58 -11.15 1.34 3.13
N PRO A 59 -12.46 1.55 2.86
CA PRO A 59 -13.42 0.45 2.74
C PRO A 59 -13.03 -0.60 1.68
N LEU A 60 -12.52 -0.16 0.52
CA LEU A 60 -12.04 -1.05 -0.54
C LEU A 60 -10.80 -1.85 -0.08
N TYR A 61 -9.89 -1.21 0.63
CA TYR A 61 -8.69 -1.88 1.18
C TYR A 61 -9.07 -2.95 2.21
N LYS A 62 -10.08 -2.66 3.05
CA LYS A 62 -10.63 -3.65 3.99
C LYS A 62 -11.31 -4.81 3.27
N ASP A 63 -12.19 -4.54 2.30
CA ASP A 63 -12.92 -5.60 1.59
C ASP A 63 -11.99 -6.51 0.77
N SER A 64 -10.95 -5.94 0.18
CA SER A 64 -9.91 -6.69 -0.54
C SER A 64 -8.91 -7.39 0.39
N GLY A 65 -8.88 -7.05 1.69
CA GLY A 65 -7.85 -7.52 2.61
C GLY A 65 -6.45 -7.06 2.21
N MET A 66 -6.32 -5.86 1.65
CA MET A 66 -5.04 -5.31 1.21
C MET A 66 -4.08 -5.17 2.39
N LYS A 67 -2.84 -5.62 2.20
CA LYS A 67 -1.75 -5.46 3.16
C LYS A 67 -0.83 -4.34 2.69
N PHE A 68 -0.22 -3.60 3.61
CA PHE A 68 0.70 -2.53 3.27
C PHE A 68 2.00 -2.68 4.05
N VAL A 69 3.10 -2.21 3.47
CA VAL A 69 4.38 -2.05 4.15
C VAL A 69 4.90 -0.64 3.90
N THR A 70 5.25 0.07 4.97
CA THR A 70 6.03 1.32 4.88
C THR A 70 7.47 1.04 5.31
N CYS A 71 8.46 1.60 4.62
CA CYS A 71 9.85 1.36 4.96
C CYS A 71 10.43 2.53 5.76
N PHE A 72 11.04 2.29 6.92
CA PHE A 72 11.52 3.37 7.79
C PHE A 72 12.62 4.23 7.15
N SER A 73 13.28 3.72 6.10
CA SER A 73 14.25 4.45 5.28
C SER A 73 13.62 5.47 4.34
N SER A 74 12.31 5.36 4.06
CA SER A 74 11.60 6.19 3.07
C SER A 74 10.18 6.61 3.46
N THR A 75 9.67 6.29 4.67
CA THR A 75 8.35 6.72 5.13
C THR A 75 8.22 8.25 5.06
N PRO A 76 7.30 8.80 4.25
CA PRO A 76 7.11 10.25 4.21
C PRO A 76 6.69 10.80 5.58
N PRO A 77 7.14 12.00 5.99
CA PRO A 77 6.80 12.56 7.31
C PRO A 77 5.29 12.75 7.55
N THR A 78 4.51 12.98 6.50
CA THR A 78 3.04 13.14 6.55
C THR A 78 2.28 11.83 6.29
N MET A 79 2.98 10.69 6.20
CA MET A 79 2.34 9.40 5.99
C MET A 79 1.32 9.13 7.10
N PRO A 80 0.05 8.83 6.78
CA PRO A 80 -1.03 8.71 7.77
C PRO A 80 -1.00 7.35 8.49
N VAL A 81 0.15 6.97 9.06
CA VAL A 81 0.41 5.67 9.70
C VAL A 81 -0.61 5.38 10.80
N ILE A 82 -0.79 6.31 11.75
CA ILE A 82 -1.72 6.13 12.87
C ILE A 82 -3.16 6.02 12.38
N LYS A 83 -3.58 6.87 11.42
CA LYS A 83 -4.90 6.80 10.79
C LYS A 83 -5.16 5.43 10.14
N LEU A 84 -4.17 4.86 9.43
CA LEU A 84 -4.29 3.53 8.83
C LEU A 84 -4.43 2.42 9.89
N LEU A 85 -3.60 2.47 10.95
CA LEU A 85 -3.64 1.49 12.04
C LEU A 85 -4.95 1.56 12.84
N GLU A 86 -5.41 2.77 13.20
CA GLU A 86 -6.69 3.00 13.89
C GLU A 86 -7.88 2.61 13.02
N ALA A 87 -7.78 2.80 11.70
CA ALA A 87 -8.76 2.27 10.76
C ALA A 87 -8.72 0.74 10.67
N GLY A 88 -7.74 0.04 11.24
CA GLY A 88 -7.61 -1.42 11.17
C GLY A 88 -7.07 -1.93 9.83
N VAL A 89 -6.34 -1.09 9.08
CA VAL A 89 -5.58 -1.51 7.90
C VAL A 89 -4.29 -2.20 8.36
N ASN A 90 -3.96 -3.34 7.77
CA ASN A 90 -2.72 -4.06 8.09
C ASN A 90 -1.52 -3.33 7.48
N LEU A 91 -0.69 -2.73 8.33
CA LEU A 91 0.50 -1.97 7.95
C LEU A 91 1.75 -2.48 8.69
N GLY A 92 2.65 -3.12 7.95
CA GLY A 92 3.98 -3.52 8.43
C GLY A 92 5.03 -2.42 8.26
N CYS A 93 6.20 -2.65 8.84
CA CYS A 93 7.38 -1.80 8.71
C CYS A 93 8.60 -2.62 8.23
N ALA A 94 9.50 -2.02 7.44
CA ALA A 94 10.67 -2.70 6.88
C ALA A 94 11.88 -1.77 6.69
N SER A 95 13.05 -2.35 6.44
CA SER A 95 14.28 -1.61 6.13
C SER A 95 14.33 -1.01 4.74
N ASP A 96 13.70 -1.66 3.76
CA ASP A 96 13.99 -1.47 2.33
C ASP A 96 15.41 -1.96 1.97
N ASN A 97 16.07 -1.28 1.04
CA ASN A 97 17.48 -1.45 0.69
C ASN A 97 18.44 -1.20 1.86
N ILE A 98 19.61 -1.85 1.82
CA ILE A 98 20.68 -1.70 2.83
C ILE A 98 22.03 -1.64 2.11
N ARG A 99 22.73 -0.50 2.20
CA ARG A 99 24.10 -0.32 1.71
C ARG A 99 24.26 -0.70 0.24
N ASP A 100 23.33 -0.22 -0.58
CA ASP A 100 23.38 -0.35 -2.03
C ASP A 100 23.22 1.01 -2.71
N PHE A 101 22.95 1.01 -4.02
CA PHE A 101 22.83 2.22 -4.83
C PHE A 101 21.48 2.94 -4.69
N TRP A 102 20.52 2.38 -3.96
CA TRP A 102 19.23 3.00 -3.63
C TRP A 102 19.25 3.66 -2.25
N VAL A 103 19.76 2.94 -1.24
CA VAL A 103 19.89 3.43 0.13
C VAL A 103 21.31 3.12 0.64
N PRO A 104 22.11 4.14 1.01
CA PRO A 104 23.51 3.97 1.38
C PRO A 104 23.75 3.21 2.69
#